data_AF-A0A134CKT2-F1
#
_entry.id   AF-A0A134CKT2-F1
#
_cell.length_a   1.000
_cell.length_b   1.000
_cell.length_c   1.000
_cell.angle_alpha   90.00
_cell.angle_beta   90.00
_cell.angle_gamma   90.00
#
_symmetry.space_group_name_H-M   'P 1'
#
loop_
_entity.id
_entity.type
_entity.pdbx_description
1 polymer ?
#
loop_
_entity_poly.entity_id
_entity_poly.type
_entity_poly.pdbx_seq_one_letter_code
_entity_poly.pdbx_strand_id
1 'polypeptide(L)' 'MILLKAVSYEWEDGRTALKDINFEVKKGEFILILGKSGRSKSTLGNVMNGLIPLLE' A
#
# COMPACT_ATOMS: atom_id res chain seq x y z
N MET A 1 5.74 -0.93 -14.81
CA MET A 1 5.65 -2.11 -13.95
C MET A 1 5.71 -1.60 -12.53
N ILE A 2 4.75 -1.97 -11.69
CA ILE A 2 4.75 -1.65 -10.26
C ILE A 2 4.98 -2.96 -9.53
N LEU A 3 5.87 -2.96 -8.54
CA LEU A 3 6.19 -4.13 -7.74
C LEU A 3 6.27 -3.72 -6.28
N LEU A 4 5.35 -4.22 -5.47
CA LEU A 4 5.41 -4.12 -4.01
C LEU A 4 5.81 -5.47 -3.44
N LYS A 5 6.84 -5.47 -2.59
CA LYS A 5 7.32 -6.65 -1.87
C LYS A 5 7.33 -6.34 -0.38
N ALA A 6 6.65 -7.16 0.40
CA ALA A 6 6.57 -7.08 1.86
C ALA A 6 6.26 -5.68 2.42
N VAL A 7 5.50 -4.86 1.68
CA VAL A 7 5.26 -3.47 2.07
C VAL A 7 4.43 -3.43 3.35
N SER A 8 4.99 -2.82 4.39
CA SER A 8 4.36 -2.63 5.69
C SER A 8 4.42 -1.16 6.10
N TYR A 9 3.42 -0.71 6.85
CA TYR A 9 3.36 0.65 7.37
C TYR A 9 2.56 0.68 8.67
N GLU A 10 3.13 1.33 9.67
CA GLU A 10 2.55 1.56 10.98
C GLU A 10 2.51 3.06 11.26
N TRP A 11 1.38 3.53 11.78
CA TRP A 11 1.25 4.91 12.25
C TRP A 11 1.98 5.09 13.58
N GLU A 12 2.33 6.32 13.93
CA GLU A 12 3.02 6.66 15.19
C GLU A 12 2.26 6.20 16.45
N ASP A 13 0.94 6.01 16.36
CA ASP A 13 0.08 5.52 17.43
C ASP A 13 0.04 3.99 17.55
N GLY A 14 0.89 3.27 16.81
CA GLY A 14 1.00 1.81 16.84
C GLY A 14 -0.05 1.09 15.98
N ARG A 15 -0.91 1.80 15.25
CA ARG A 15 -1.86 1.16 14.34
C ARG A 15 -1.17 0.73 13.05
N THR A 16 -1.11 -0.58 12.83
CA THR A 16 -0.67 -1.15 11.55
C THR A 16 -1.68 -0.83 10.44
N ALA A 17 -1.28 -0.03 9.46
CA ALA A 17 -2.13 0.31 8.32
C ALA A 17 -1.95 -0.66 7.16
N LEU A 18 -0.70 -1.04 6.86
CA LEU A 18 -0.34 -2.00 5.83
C LEU A 18 0.52 -3.08 6.47
N LYS A 19 0.26 -4.34 6.13
CA LYS A 19 1.00 -5.48 6.66
C LYS A 19 1.31 -6.43 5.53
N ASP A 20 2.59 -6.57 5.22
CA ASP A 20 3.12 -7.55 4.27
C ASP A 20 2.38 -7.56 2.92
N ILE A 21 2.22 -6.38 2.33
CA ILE A 21 1.54 -6.21 1.04
C ILE A 21 2.49 -6.60 -0.09
N ASN A 22 2.07 -7.60 -0.87
CA ASN A 22 2.81 -8.15 -2.00
C ASN A 22 1.92 -8.17 -3.25
N PHE A 23 2.28 -7.38 -4.27
CA PHE A 23 1.66 -7.49 -5.59
C PHE A 23 2.51 -6.91 -6.70
N GLU A 24 2.23 -7.34 -7.93
CA GLU A 24 2.84 -6.85 -9.15
C GLU A 24 1.73 -6.33 -10.08
N VAL A 25 2.00 -5.21 -10.76
CA VAL A 25 1.17 -4.67 -11.84
C VAL A 25 2.04 -4.51 -13.08
N LYS A 26 1.69 -5.24 -14.12
CA LYS A 26 2.39 -5.22 -15.40
C LYS A 26 1.99 -3.98 -16.20
N LYS A 27 2.81 -3.65 -17.21
CA LYS A 27 2.52 -2.51 -18.08
C LYS A 27 1.23 -2.77 -18.85
N GLY A 28 0.29 -1.83 -18.76
CA GLY A 28 -1.02 -1.91 -19.44
C GLY A 28 -2.11 -2.61 -18.62
N GLU A 29 -1.81 -3.13 -17.42
CA GLU A 29 -2.84 -3.67 -16.54
C GLU A 29 -3.62 -2.55 -15.85
N PHE A 30 -4.93 -2.76 -15.74
CA PHE A 30 -5.83 -1.94 -14.94
C PHE A 30 -6.23 -2.74 -13.70
N ILE A 31 -5.98 -2.17 -12.52
CA ILE A 31 -6.29 -2.79 -11.24
C ILE A 31 -7.26 -1.92 -10.44
N LEU A 32 -8.12 -2.56 -9.66
CA LEU A 32 -9.04 -1.89 -8.75
C LEU A 32 -8.81 -2.39 -7.32
N ILE A 33 -8.50 -1.47 -6.41
CA ILE A 33 -8.31 -1.77 -4.98
C ILE A 33 -9.63 -1.51 -4.26
N LEU A 34 -10.26 -2.57 -3.75
CA LEU A 34 -11.55 -2.53 -3.07
C LEU A 34 -11.44 -2.78 -1.57
N GLY A 35 -12.46 -2.34 -0.81
CA GLY A 35 -12.57 -2.60 0.63
C GLY A 35 -13.36 -1.52 1.37
N LYS A 36 -13.87 -1.85 2.56
CA LYS A 36 -14.62 -0.91 3.42
C LYS A 36 -13.80 0.34 3.77
N SER A 37 -14.47 1.45 4.06
CA SER A 37 -13.79 2.68 4.52
C SER A 37 -12.89 2.40 5.73
N GLY A 38 -11.76 3.10 5.84
CA GLY A 38 -10.76 2.91 6.91
C GLY A 38 -9.84 1.68 6.77
N ARG A 39 -9.97 0.88 5.70
CA ARG A 39 -9.10 -0.30 5.44
C ARG A 39 -7.84 0.05 4.63
N SER A 40 -7.23 1.20 4.91
CA SER A 40 -5.89 1.58 4.40
C SER A 40 -5.68 1.65 2.87
N LYS A 41 -6.76 1.69 2.07
CA LYS A 41 -6.66 1.83 0.61
C LYS A 41 -5.95 3.13 0.20
N SER A 42 -6.34 4.25 0.79
CA SER A 42 -5.66 5.54 0.56
C SER A 42 -4.24 5.54 1.11
N THR A 43 -3.98 4.83 2.21
CA THR A 43 -2.61 4.65 2.74
C THR A 43 -1.73 3.92 1.74
N LEU A 44 -2.19 2.82 1.16
CA LEU A 44 -1.47 2.11 0.10
C LEU A 44 -1.22 3.02 -1.11
N GLY A 45 -2.23 3.79 -1.53
CA GLY A 45 -2.06 4.78 -2.60
C GLY A 45 -1.02 5.86 -2.26
N ASN A 46 -1.00 6.36 -1.02
CA ASN A 46 -0.02 7.36 -0.59
C ASN A 46 1.40 6.79 -0.58
N VAL A 47 1.58 5.55 -0.09
CA VAL A 47 2.86 4.83 -0.16
C VAL A 47 3.31 4.68 -1.61
N MET A 48 2.44 4.22 -2.50
CA MET A 48 2.77 4.03 -3.92
C MET A 48 3.14 5.33 -4.62
N ASN A 49 2.57 6.47 -4.20
CA ASN A 49 2.89 7.80 -4.72
C ASN A 49 4.10 8.46 -4.02
N GLY A 50 4.72 7.81 -3.04
CA GLY A 50 5.84 8.38 -2.28
C GLY A 50 5.46 9.53 -1.34
N LEU A 51 4.17 9.64 -0.97
CA LEU A 51 3.68 10.70 -0.08
C LEU A 51 3.94 10.40 1.40
N ILE A 52 4.15 9.14 1.75
CA ILE A 52 4.51 8.67 3.09
C ILE A 52 5.60 7.59 2.98
N PRO A 53 6.49 7.46 4.00
CA PRO A 53 7.62 6.55 3.93
C PRO A 53 7.18 5.08 3.98
N LEU A 54 7.95 4.23 3.30
CA LEU A 54 7.95 2.78 3.51
C LEU A 54 8.76 2.47 4.77
N LEU A 55 8.25 1.57 5.61
CA LEU A 55 9.13 0.87 6.55
C LEU A 55 9.87 -0.19 5.72
N GLU A 56 11.20 -0.19 5.78
CA GLU A 56 12.05 -1.20 5.12
C GLU A 56 11.84 -2.61 5.71
#